data_AF-A0A392R6D5-F1
#
_entry.id   AF-A0A392R6D5-F1
#
_cell.length_a   1.000
_cell.length_b   1.000
_cell.length_c   1.000
_cell.angle_alpha   90.00
_cell.angle_beta   90.00
_cell.angle_gamma   90.00
#
_symmetry.space_group_name_H-M   'P 1'
#
loop_
_entity.id
_entity.type
_entity.pdbx_description
1 polymer ?
#
loop_
_entity_poly.entity_id
_entity_poly.type
_entity_poly.pdbx_seq_one_letter_code
_entity_poly.pdbx_strand_id
1 'polypeptide(L)'
;GKQDVGPSVRELGKFPNLHGKLCIKNLHNVIDTMEAYDANLKSKDHIEELELEWGKPTNDSLKGKVVLDMLQPPINLKELGIALYGGTSFPSWVGDSSFSNMVSLNISDCEYCLTLPPLGQLPSL
;
A
#
# COMPACT_ATOMS: atom_id res chain seq x y z
N GLY A 1 10.81 26.94 -5.53
CA GLY A 1 9.87 26.96 -4.38
C GLY A 1 10.23 25.83 -3.46
N LYS A 2 10.20 26.03 -2.14
CA LYS A 2 10.44 24.95 -1.18
C LYS A 2 9.32 23.93 -1.36
N GLN A 3 9.67 22.69 -1.74
CA GLN A 3 8.76 21.57 -1.58
C GLN A 3 8.58 21.41 -0.07
N ASP A 4 7.36 21.62 0.41
CA ASP A 4 7.00 21.24 1.77
C ASP A 4 6.99 19.71 1.77
N VAL A 5 8.09 19.12 2.24
CA VAL A 5 8.22 17.66 2.34
C VAL A 5 7.32 17.28 3.51
N GLY A 6 6.12 16.78 3.18
CA GLY A 6 5.20 16.23 4.17
C GLY A 6 5.88 15.18 5.05
N PRO A 7 5.29 14.81 6.19
CA PRO A 7 5.87 13.83 7.10
C PRO A 7 6.20 12.53 6.36
N SER A 8 7.40 12.01 6.58
CA SER A 8 7.84 10.72 6.02
C SER A 8 6.94 9.60 6.50
N VAL A 9 6.68 8.62 5.63
CA VAL A 9 5.88 7.42 5.96
C VAL A 9 6.49 6.62 7.12
N ARG A 10 7.81 6.74 7.35
CA ARG A 10 8.52 6.18 8.51
C ARG A 10 7.90 6.59 9.84
N GLU A 11 7.31 7.78 9.94
CA GLU A 11 6.70 8.29 11.17
C GLU A 11 5.55 7.40 11.66
N LEU A 12 4.89 6.65 10.76
CA LEU A 12 3.86 5.67 11.14
C LEU A 12 4.40 4.56 12.06
N GLY A 13 5.71 4.28 12.04
CA GLY A 13 6.35 3.36 12.96
C GLY A 13 6.23 3.78 14.44
N LYS A 14 5.99 5.06 14.71
CA LYS A 14 5.84 5.60 16.09
C LYS A 14 4.43 5.42 16.67
N PHE A 15 3.48 4.95 15.87
CA PHE A 15 2.07 4.83 16.25
C PHE A 15 1.60 3.36 16.18
N PRO A 16 1.96 2.51 17.17
CA PRO A 16 1.62 1.09 17.16
C PRO A 16 0.11 0.82 17.31
N ASN A 17 -0.64 1.76 17.90
CA ASN A 17 -2.07 1.60 18.21
C ASN A 17 -3.00 2.22 17.15
N LEU A 18 -2.51 2.44 15.93
CA LEU A 18 -3.36 2.85 14.81
C LEU A 18 -4.42 1.77 14.56
N HIS A 19 -5.66 2.20 14.36
CA HIS A 19 -6.82 1.32 14.22
C HIS A 19 -7.81 1.85 13.19
N GLY A 20 -8.69 0.97 12.72
CA GLY A 20 -9.72 1.30 11.75
C GLY A 20 -9.11 1.62 10.39
N LYS A 21 -9.41 2.81 9.87
CA LYS A 21 -9.00 3.25 8.54
C LYS A 21 -7.70 4.04 8.55
N LEU A 22 -6.75 3.63 7.72
CA LEU A 22 -5.52 4.36 7.44
C LEU A 22 -5.44 4.77 5.96
N CYS A 23 -5.23 6.05 5.69
CA CYS A 23 -5.00 6.56 4.34
C CYS A 23 -3.59 7.14 4.23
N ILE A 24 -2.79 6.62 3.29
CA ILE A 24 -1.43 7.09 3.01
C ILE A 24 -1.39 7.62 1.58
N LYS A 25 -1.18 8.92 1.44
CA LYS A 25 -1.16 9.62 0.15
C LYS A 25 0.23 10.09 -0.21
N ASN A 26 0.39 10.47 -1.47
CA ASN A 26 1.64 11.00 -2.01
C ASN A 26 2.83 10.04 -1.90
N LEU A 27 2.58 8.72 -2.04
CA LEU A 27 3.62 7.70 -1.92
C LEU A 27 4.74 7.80 -2.99
N HIS A 28 4.51 8.56 -4.07
CA HIS A 28 5.54 8.93 -5.03
C HIS A 28 6.69 9.76 -4.44
N ASN A 29 6.49 10.38 -3.27
CA ASN A 29 7.49 11.19 -2.57
C ASN A 29 8.42 10.38 -1.67
N VAL A 30 8.13 9.10 -1.39
CA VAL A 30 9.05 8.22 -0.65
C VAL A 30 10.34 8.17 -1.45
N ILE A 31 11.48 8.60 -0.90
CA ILE A 31 12.76 8.59 -1.63
C ILE A 31 13.50 7.29 -1.31
N ASP A 32 13.66 7.00 -0.03
CA ASP A 32 14.24 5.78 0.49
C ASP A 32 13.12 4.77 0.80
N THR A 33 13.16 3.62 0.13
CA THR A 33 12.16 2.56 0.33
C THR A 33 12.17 2.00 1.76
N MET A 34 13.26 2.19 2.51
CA MET A 34 13.32 1.82 3.93
C MET A 34 12.36 2.64 4.79
N GLU A 35 11.96 3.84 4.36
CA GLU A 35 10.92 4.60 5.06
C GLU A 35 9.60 3.82 5.13
N ALA A 36 9.25 3.14 4.04
CA ALA A 36 8.04 2.31 3.98
C ALA A 36 8.17 1.06 4.85
N TYR A 37 9.36 0.45 4.92
CA TYR A 37 9.63 -0.66 5.81
C TYR A 37 9.48 -0.24 7.29
N ASP A 38 10.08 0.89 7.66
CA ASP A 38 10.03 1.42 9.03
C ASP A 38 8.62 1.87 9.44
N ALA A 39 7.74 2.12 8.48
CA ALA A 39 6.32 2.36 8.74
C ALA A 39 5.66 1.14 9.41
N ASN A 40 6.20 -0.07 9.25
CA ASN A 40 5.82 -1.30 9.96
C ASN A 40 4.29 -1.50 10.04
N LEU A 41 3.60 -1.45 8.90
CA LEU A 41 2.15 -1.61 8.84
C LEU A 41 1.71 -3.02 9.25
N LYS A 42 2.52 -4.02 8.91
CA LYS A 42 2.26 -5.43 9.21
C LYS A 42 2.02 -5.74 10.69
N SER A 43 2.57 -4.94 11.61
CA SER A 43 2.38 -5.13 13.06
C SER A 43 1.21 -4.33 13.66
N LYS A 44 0.39 -3.67 12.83
CA LYS A 44 -0.71 -2.80 13.28
C LYS A 44 -2.04 -3.51 13.16
N ASP A 45 -2.21 -4.56 13.96
CA ASP A 45 -3.30 -5.55 13.88
C ASP A 45 -4.72 -4.96 14.00
N HIS A 46 -4.88 -3.68 14.33
CA HIS A 46 -6.18 -3.02 14.41
C HIS A 46 -6.55 -2.22 13.17
N ILE A 47 -5.69 -2.15 12.16
CA ILE A 47 -6.02 -1.57 10.85
C ILE A 47 -6.92 -2.55 10.10
N GLU A 48 -8.10 -2.08 9.71
CA GLU A 48 -9.09 -2.86 8.97
C GLU A 48 -9.27 -2.34 7.54
N GLU A 49 -9.01 -1.05 7.30
CA GLU A 49 -9.11 -0.42 5.98
C GLU A 49 -7.80 0.31 5.66
N LEU A 50 -7.25 0.07 4.47
CA LEU A 50 -6.02 0.71 4.01
C LEU A 50 -6.22 1.32 2.62
N GLU A 51 -5.97 2.63 2.51
CA GLU A 51 -5.92 3.33 1.22
C GLU A 51 -4.48 3.79 0.95
N LEU A 52 -3.91 3.36 -0.17
CA LEU A 52 -2.59 3.73 -0.65
C LEU A 52 -2.71 4.49 -1.96
N GLU A 53 -2.32 5.76 -1.95
CA GLU A 53 -2.41 6.63 -3.13
C GLU A 53 -1.03 7.15 -3.51
N TRP A 54 -0.60 6.79 -4.72
CA TRP A 54 0.53 7.43 -5.38
C TRP A 54 0.08 8.76 -5.98
N GLY A 55 1.02 9.67 -6.24
CA GLY A 55 0.67 10.92 -6.92
C GLY A 55 0.81 10.77 -8.43
N LYS A 56 1.20 11.85 -9.10
CA LYS A 56 1.47 11.80 -10.53
C LYS A 56 2.48 10.69 -10.86
N PRO A 57 2.22 9.86 -11.89
CA PRO A 57 3.11 8.77 -12.24
C PRO A 57 4.52 9.30 -12.49
N THR A 58 5.49 8.73 -11.77
CA THR A 58 6.92 8.95 -12.00
C THR A 58 7.47 7.79 -12.83
N ASN A 59 8.53 8.03 -13.61
CA ASN A 59 9.16 6.99 -14.45
C ASN A 59 9.87 5.88 -13.65
N ASP A 60 9.69 5.79 -12.33
CA ASP A 60 10.37 4.84 -11.44
C ASP A 60 9.41 3.72 -10.99
N SER A 61 9.04 2.87 -11.93
CA SER A 61 8.08 1.79 -11.73
C SER A 61 8.57 0.70 -10.77
N LEU A 62 9.89 0.44 -10.75
CA LEU A 62 10.51 -0.55 -9.85
C LEU A 62 10.34 -0.12 -8.40
N LYS A 63 10.59 1.15 -8.10
CA LYS A 63 10.43 1.69 -6.76
C LYS A 63 8.99 1.62 -6.26
N GLY A 64 8.01 1.89 -7.13
CA GLY A 64 6.59 1.75 -6.77
C GLY A 64 6.30 0.37 -6.19
N LYS A 65 6.71 -0.70 -6.87
CA LYS A 65 6.55 -2.08 -6.38
C LYS A 65 7.25 -2.35 -5.06
N VAL A 66 8.46 -1.88 -4.87
CA VAL A 66 9.18 -2.06 -3.60
C VAL A 66 8.46 -1.34 -2.45
N VAL A 67 8.01 -0.09 -2.66
CA VAL A 67 7.26 0.65 -1.63
C VAL A 67 5.96 -0.08 -1.28
N LEU A 68 5.18 -0.52 -2.27
CA LEU A 68 3.94 -1.25 -2.03
C LEU A 68 4.17 -2.60 -1.31
N ASP A 69 5.29 -3.28 -1.61
CA ASP A 69 5.66 -4.53 -0.94
C ASP A 69 6.02 -4.29 0.54
N MET A 70 6.75 -3.21 0.83
CA MET A 70 7.14 -2.85 2.21
C MET A 70 5.97 -2.30 3.05
N LEU A 71 4.94 -1.75 2.40
CA LEU A 71 3.69 -1.33 3.04
C LEU A 71 2.69 -2.49 3.20
N GLN A 72 3.15 -3.74 3.28
CA GLN A 72 2.28 -4.88 3.53
C GLN A 72 1.43 -4.65 4.80
N PRO A 73 0.09 -4.70 4.70
CA PRO A 73 -0.82 -4.56 5.83
C PRO A 73 -0.83 -5.81 6.73
N PRO A 74 -1.46 -5.74 7.91
CA PRO A 74 -1.73 -6.94 8.70
C PRO A 74 -2.76 -7.83 7.98
N ILE A 75 -2.71 -9.14 8.23
CA ILE A 75 -3.52 -10.15 7.51
C ILE A 75 -5.03 -10.03 7.74
N ASN A 76 -5.45 -9.28 8.77
CA ASN A 76 -6.85 -9.06 9.11
C ASN A 76 -7.50 -7.88 8.38
N LEU A 77 -6.80 -7.28 7.41
CA LEU A 77 -7.35 -6.22 6.57
C LEU A 77 -8.66 -6.67 5.89
N LYS A 78 -9.66 -5.79 5.90
CA LYS A 78 -10.97 -6.00 5.27
C LYS A 78 -11.10 -5.27 3.94
N GLU A 79 -10.54 -4.07 3.85
CA GLU A 79 -10.63 -3.24 2.64
C GLU A 79 -9.26 -2.71 2.22
N LEU A 80 -8.96 -2.83 0.92
CA LEU A 80 -7.75 -2.31 0.32
C LEU A 80 -8.09 -1.41 -0.87
N GLY A 81 -7.59 -0.17 -0.82
CA GLY A 81 -7.60 0.77 -1.93
C GLY A 81 -6.18 1.03 -2.43
N ILE A 82 -5.95 0.90 -3.73
CA ILE A 82 -4.69 1.27 -4.38
C ILE A 82 -5.01 2.20 -5.56
N ALA A 83 -4.49 3.42 -5.51
CA ALA A 83 -4.73 4.43 -6.53
C ALA A 83 -3.44 5.00 -7.10
N LEU A 84 -3.46 5.35 -8.40
CA LEU A 84 -2.38 6.05 -9.11
C LEU A 84 -1.02 5.32 -9.07
N TYR A 85 -1.05 4.01 -8.84
CA TYR A 85 0.15 3.20 -8.62
C TYR A 85 0.99 3.07 -9.90
N GLY A 86 2.24 3.55 -9.83
CA GLY A 86 3.16 3.61 -10.96
C GLY A 86 3.95 2.33 -11.25
N GLY A 87 3.75 1.26 -10.49
CA GLY A 87 4.45 0.00 -10.73
C GLY A 87 3.87 -0.79 -11.90
N THR A 88 4.65 -1.71 -12.47
CA THR A 88 4.21 -2.55 -13.60
C THR A 88 3.51 -3.84 -13.18
N SER A 89 3.59 -4.20 -11.90
CA SER A 89 2.93 -5.38 -11.33
C SER A 89 2.75 -5.22 -9.83
N PHE A 90 1.71 -5.86 -9.29
CA PHE A 90 1.45 -5.88 -7.86
C PHE A 90 2.38 -6.86 -7.12
N PRO A 91 2.75 -6.56 -5.86
CA PRO A 91 3.28 -7.57 -4.95
C PRO A 91 2.34 -8.77 -4.78
N SER A 92 2.92 -9.94 -4.49
CA SER A 92 2.13 -11.18 -4.35
C SER A 92 1.11 -11.10 -3.22
N TRP A 93 1.42 -10.35 -2.16
CA TRP A 93 0.55 -10.23 -0.99
C TRP A 93 -0.85 -9.68 -1.33
N VAL A 94 -0.99 -8.88 -2.39
CA VAL A 94 -2.27 -8.28 -2.80
C VAL A 94 -3.30 -9.34 -3.21
N GLY A 95 -2.86 -10.51 -3.68
CA GLY A 95 -3.72 -11.65 -4.03
C GLY A 95 -3.46 -12.90 -3.20
N ASP A 96 -2.76 -12.78 -2.06
CA ASP A 96 -2.39 -13.92 -1.23
C ASP A 96 -3.57 -14.38 -0.37
N SER A 97 -3.85 -15.68 -0.35
CA SER A 97 -4.97 -16.27 0.40
C SER A 97 -4.93 -16.04 1.91
N SER A 98 -3.78 -15.60 2.45
CA SER A 98 -3.66 -15.20 3.87
C SER A 98 -4.52 -14.00 4.22
N PHE A 99 -4.89 -13.15 3.25
CA PHE A 99 -5.84 -12.05 3.42
C PHE A 99 -7.28 -12.54 3.33
N SER A 100 -7.62 -13.53 4.15
CA SER A 100 -8.91 -14.22 4.09
C SER A 100 -10.10 -13.36 4.52
N ASN A 101 -9.86 -12.22 5.17
CA ASN A 101 -10.89 -11.29 5.61
C ASN A 101 -11.15 -10.14 4.65
N MET A 102 -10.39 -10.05 3.55
CA MET A 102 -10.54 -8.96 2.58
C MET A 102 -11.83 -9.15 1.78
N VAL A 103 -12.75 -8.20 1.91
CA VAL A 103 -14.08 -8.19 1.27
C VAL A 103 -14.23 -7.10 0.21
N SER A 104 -13.28 -6.18 0.15
CA SER A 104 -13.29 -5.07 -0.80
C SER A 104 -11.87 -4.79 -1.29
N LEU A 105 -11.72 -4.74 -2.62
CA LEU A 105 -10.50 -4.35 -3.29
C LEU A 105 -10.83 -3.31 -4.36
N ASN A 106 -10.29 -2.10 -4.20
CA ASN A 106 -10.39 -1.04 -5.18
C ASN A 106 -9.02 -0.74 -5.79
N ILE A 107 -8.91 -0.88 -7.11
CA ILE A 107 -7.71 -0.56 -7.87
C ILE A 107 -8.10 0.47 -8.94
N SER A 108 -7.56 1.68 -8.86
CA SER A 108 -7.91 2.78 -9.76
C SER A 108 -6.67 3.50 -10.30
N ASP A 109 -6.70 3.85 -11.59
CA ASP A 109 -5.66 4.65 -12.24
C ASP A 109 -4.23 4.06 -12.14
N CYS A 110 -4.13 2.72 -12.09
CA CYS A 110 -2.87 1.97 -12.06
C CYS A 110 -2.42 1.61 -13.50
N GLU A 111 -2.21 2.62 -14.33
CA GLU A 111 -2.09 2.51 -15.80
C GLU A 111 -1.00 1.54 -16.30
N TYR A 112 0.07 1.34 -15.52
CA TYR A 112 1.19 0.48 -15.91
C TYR A 112 1.05 -0.97 -15.46
N CYS A 113 0.05 -1.29 -14.63
CA CYS A 113 -0.22 -2.66 -14.19
C CYS A 113 -1.05 -3.41 -15.23
N LEU A 114 -0.38 -4.21 -16.07
CA LEU A 114 -1.05 -4.99 -17.12
C LEU A 114 -1.66 -6.30 -16.63
N THR A 115 -1.32 -6.73 -15.42
CA THR A 115 -1.83 -7.96 -14.82
C THR A 115 -2.25 -7.71 -13.37
N LEU A 116 -3.34 -8.38 -12.97
CA LEU A 116 -3.76 -8.46 -11.59
C LEU A 116 -3.08 -9.66 -10.91
N PRO A 117 -2.85 -9.60 -9.58
CA PRO A 117 -2.45 -10.78 -8.82
C PRO A 117 -3.59 -11.82 -8.82
N PRO A 118 -3.37 -13.05 -8.31
CA PRO A 118 -4.36 -14.14 -8.32
C PRO A 118 -5.59 -13.89 -7.42
N LEU A 119 -6.40 -12.87 -7.71
CA LEU A 119 -7.51 -12.42 -6.86
C LEU A 119 -8.54 -13.52 -6.55
N GLY A 120 -8.70 -14.51 -7.44
CA GLY A 120 -9.57 -15.68 -7.20
C GLY A 120 -9.10 -16.62 -6.07
N GLN A 121 -7.92 -16.38 -5.48
CA GLN A 121 -7.44 -17.10 -4.29
C GLN A 121 -7.90 -16.45 -2.97
N LEU A 122 -8.45 -15.24 -3.03
CA LEU A 122 -8.97 -14.53 -1.87
C LEU A 122 -10.37 -15.05 -1.55
N PRO A 123 -10.59 -15.68 -0.39
CA PRO A 123 -11.81 -16.44 -0.13
C PRO A 123 -13.05 -15.58 0.12
N SER A 124 -12.87 -14.30 0.49
CA SER A 124 -13.96 -13.40 0.89
C SER A 124 -14.16 -12.21 -0.06
N LEU A 125 -13.37 -12.13 -1.14
CA LEU A 125 -13.38 -11.03 -2.11
C LEU A 125 -14.49 -11.20 -3.17
#